data_AF-A0A2W1TWP2-F1
#
_entry.id   AF-A0A2W1TWP2-F1
#
_cell.length_a   1.000
_cell.length_b   1.000
_cell.length_c   1.000
_cell.angle_alpha   90.00
_cell.angle_beta   90.00
_cell.angle_gamma   90.00
#
_symmetry.space_group_name_H-M   'P 1'
#
loop_
_entity.id
_entity.type
_entity.pdbx_description
1 polymer ?
#
loop_
_entity_poly.entity_id
_entity_poly.type
_entity_poly.pdbx_seq_one_letter_code
_entity_poly.pdbx_strand_id
1 'polypeptide(L)'
;MIDASDLLAHPRGRRFCLELVSGVQDPDDPAALQLGDLLFWAEHHLGVERGDDRTLFGIGGAVEPDPAPNLAAVASALAAVSLPSVGEDDVVVALESTAESALWWQQPDALDALLARTELLAALRRLARWAVDSPVVRRLSDPQGGAWSVEFDEGDQPRRPSAEAALADWALELRDEISEGSPGTGSGVWWTTPPWPLAQHTRAPFPSAGPLALWAVEDSFGQERAVVSAVPADATARVCTVEGPADWAALCRRWPLDVTGTTRRNDWAVATGRQGDWVLPDWSAVATEYDVVHLTVAGWFRTSGLAVPVDGSRASVVAGWTPDSAYRLTDLGAGDEAVTGDPETWSRPGNAGVWRRLS
;
A
#
# COMPACT_ATOMS: atom_id res chain seq x y z
N MET A 1 -2.81 17.07 5.74
CA MET A 1 -4.06 17.00 4.95
C MET A 1 -3.68 16.60 3.54
N ILE A 2 -4.41 15.66 2.94
CA ILE A 2 -4.22 15.21 1.56
C ILE A 2 -5.00 16.16 0.63
N ASP A 3 -4.36 16.67 -0.42
CA ASP A 3 -5.01 17.46 -1.46
C ASP A 3 -5.09 16.71 -2.81
N ALA A 4 -5.78 17.32 -3.79
CA ALA A 4 -5.95 16.69 -5.10
C ALA A 4 -4.62 16.56 -5.87
N SER A 5 -3.62 17.39 -5.60
CA SER A 5 -2.30 17.29 -6.22
C SER A 5 -1.50 16.13 -5.63
N ASP A 6 -1.64 15.89 -4.32
CA ASP A 6 -1.05 14.73 -3.63
C ASP A 6 -1.53 13.42 -4.25
N LEU A 7 -2.85 13.28 -4.45
CA LEU A 7 -3.43 12.08 -5.05
C LEU A 7 -2.97 11.87 -6.50
N LEU A 8 -2.75 12.95 -7.27
CA LEU A 8 -2.39 12.82 -8.67
C LEU A 8 -0.89 12.70 -8.94
N ALA A 9 -0.04 13.03 -7.97
CA ALA A 9 1.40 12.99 -8.13
C ALA A 9 1.92 11.56 -8.35
N HIS A 10 1.31 10.56 -7.70
CA HIS A 10 1.81 9.19 -7.65
C HIS A 10 0.75 8.15 -8.07
N PRO A 11 1.17 6.93 -8.49
CA PRO A 11 0.25 5.90 -8.95
C PRO A 11 -0.85 5.56 -7.94
N ARG A 12 -0.47 5.37 -6.67
CA ARG A 12 -1.41 4.96 -5.60
C ARG A 12 -2.56 5.94 -5.40
N GLY A 13 -2.29 7.24 -5.44
CA GLY A 13 -3.35 8.24 -5.29
C GLY A 13 -4.29 8.28 -6.52
N ARG A 14 -3.75 8.09 -7.74
CA ARG A 14 -4.57 8.01 -8.96
C ARG A 14 -5.44 6.77 -8.96
N ARG A 15 -4.87 5.63 -8.55
CA ARG A 15 -5.56 4.36 -8.40
C ARG A 15 -6.67 4.47 -7.36
N PHE A 16 -6.40 5.04 -6.18
CA PHE A 16 -7.42 5.29 -5.17
C PHE A 16 -8.58 6.15 -5.68
N CYS A 17 -8.31 7.20 -6.47
CA CYS A 17 -9.38 8.00 -7.06
C CYS A 17 -10.27 7.18 -8.01
N LEU A 18 -9.66 6.28 -8.78
CA LEU A 18 -10.39 5.39 -9.69
C LEU A 18 -11.21 4.35 -8.90
N GLU A 19 -10.58 3.64 -7.96
CA GLU A 19 -11.24 2.59 -7.18
C GLU A 19 -12.40 3.16 -6.36
N LEU A 20 -12.23 4.37 -5.79
CA LEU A 20 -13.29 5.04 -5.05
C LEU A 20 -14.47 5.40 -5.94
N VAL A 21 -14.23 5.92 -7.16
CA VAL A 21 -15.36 6.25 -8.06
C VAL A 21 -16.04 4.99 -8.57
N SER A 22 -15.28 3.95 -8.93
CA SER A 22 -15.80 2.68 -9.42
C SER A 22 -16.64 1.97 -8.36
N GLY A 23 -16.18 1.95 -7.11
CA GLY A 23 -16.87 1.29 -6.00
C GLY A 23 -18.20 1.92 -5.61
N VAL A 24 -18.41 3.20 -5.90
CA VAL A 24 -19.67 3.92 -5.56
C VAL A 24 -20.64 4.06 -6.74
N GLN A 25 -20.31 3.52 -7.91
CA GLN A 25 -21.25 3.55 -9.03
C GLN A 25 -22.39 2.55 -8.82
N ASP A 26 -23.56 2.89 -9.33
CA ASP A 26 -24.64 1.91 -9.53
C ASP A 26 -24.19 0.93 -10.64
N PRO A 27 -24.17 -0.39 -10.37
CA PRO A 27 -23.77 -1.39 -11.37
C PRO A 27 -24.63 -1.37 -12.65
N ASP A 28 -25.86 -0.88 -12.57
CA ASP A 28 -26.77 -0.78 -13.71
C ASP A 28 -26.69 0.59 -14.42
N ASP A 29 -25.87 1.54 -13.93
CA ASP A 29 -25.68 2.84 -14.58
C ASP A 29 -24.95 2.69 -15.93
N PRO A 30 -25.52 3.17 -17.04
CA PRO A 30 -24.91 3.02 -18.36
C PRO A 30 -23.52 3.68 -18.49
N ALA A 31 -23.26 4.78 -17.78
CA ALA A 31 -21.95 5.44 -17.83
C ALA A 31 -20.91 4.65 -17.03
N ALA A 32 -21.30 4.05 -15.90
CA ALA A 32 -20.45 3.15 -15.13
C ALA A 32 -20.09 1.89 -15.92
N LEU A 33 -21.07 1.23 -16.55
CA LEU A 33 -20.85 0.07 -17.42
C LEU A 33 -19.92 0.40 -18.58
N GLN A 34 -20.14 1.54 -19.24
CA GLN A 34 -19.27 2.00 -20.32
C GLN A 34 -17.84 2.29 -19.82
N LEU A 35 -17.69 2.88 -18.64
CA LEU A 35 -16.38 3.13 -18.06
C LEU A 35 -15.64 1.81 -17.79
N GLY A 36 -16.32 0.84 -17.17
CA GLY A 36 -15.74 -0.48 -16.87
C GLY A 36 -15.24 -1.20 -18.12
N ASP A 37 -16.06 -1.25 -19.17
CA ASP A 37 -15.70 -1.87 -20.46
C ASP A 37 -14.49 -1.18 -21.11
N LEU A 38 -14.51 0.16 -21.19
CA LEU A 38 -13.42 0.91 -21.79
C LEU A 38 -12.11 0.79 -20.98
N LEU A 39 -12.18 0.76 -19.65
CA LEU A 39 -11.00 0.57 -18.80
C LEU A 39 -10.43 -0.83 -18.97
N PHE A 40 -11.29 -1.86 -18.95
CA PHE A 40 -10.88 -3.25 -19.15
C PHE A 40 -10.09 -3.42 -20.45
N TRP A 41 -10.63 -2.96 -21.57
CA TRP A 41 -9.95 -3.07 -22.85
C TRP A 41 -8.71 -2.18 -22.96
N ALA A 42 -8.76 -0.95 -22.45
CA ALA A 42 -7.59 -0.07 -22.44
C ALA A 42 -6.43 -0.67 -21.65
N GLU A 43 -6.73 -1.24 -20.49
CA GLU A 43 -5.76 -1.91 -19.62
C GLU A 43 -5.21 -3.19 -20.27
N HIS A 44 -6.09 -4.03 -20.83
CA HIS A 44 -5.70 -5.27 -21.50
C HIS A 44 -4.69 -5.02 -22.63
N HIS A 45 -5.02 -4.10 -23.55
CA HIS A 45 -4.15 -3.78 -24.68
C HIS A 45 -2.84 -3.14 -24.22
N LEU A 46 -2.87 -2.26 -23.23
CA LEU A 46 -1.65 -1.66 -22.68
C LEU A 46 -0.74 -2.71 -22.02
N GLY A 47 -1.32 -3.69 -21.32
CA GLY A 47 -0.57 -4.81 -20.76
C GLY A 47 0.10 -5.65 -21.85
N VAL A 48 -0.64 -6.01 -22.90
CA VAL A 48 -0.08 -6.76 -24.06
C VAL A 48 1.05 -5.98 -24.74
N GLU A 49 0.89 -4.67 -24.96
CA GLU A 49 1.94 -3.80 -25.53
C GLU A 49 3.21 -3.76 -24.67
N ARG A 50 3.06 -3.90 -23.35
CA ARG A 50 4.16 -3.92 -22.37
C ARG A 50 4.77 -5.32 -22.16
N GLY A 51 4.20 -6.35 -22.80
CA GLY A 51 4.68 -7.72 -22.74
C GLY A 51 4.12 -8.54 -21.59
N ASP A 52 3.01 -8.11 -20.96
CA ASP A 52 2.27 -8.92 -19.99
C ASP A 52 1.62 -10.12 -20.70
N ASP A 53 1.68 -11.31 -20.09
CA ASP A 53 0.88 -12.44 -20.56
C ASP A 53 -0.58 -12.24 -20.14
N ARG A 54 -1.40 -11.74 -21.07
CA ARG A 54 -2.83 -11.49 -20.85
C ARG A 54 -3.69 -12.36 -21.75
N THR A 55 -3.72 -13.65 -21.43
CA THR A 55 -4.66 -14.60 -22.05
C THR A 55 -6.07 -14.39 -21.50
N LEU A 56 -7.04 -14.13 -22.39
CA LEU A 56 -8.45 -14.01 -22.03
C LEU A 56 -9.14 -15.39 -22.05
N PHE A 57 -9.85 -15.71 -20.97
CA PHE A 57 -10.66 -16.92 -20.85
C PHE A 57 -12.13 -16.57 -20.71
N GLY A 58 -12.97 -17.21 -21.52
CA GLY A 58 -14.43 -17.12 -21.45
C GLY A 58 -15.09 -18.50 -21.39
N ILE A 59 -16.43 -18.52 -21.27
CA ILE A 59 -17.19 -19.77 -21.30
C ILE A 59 -16.99 -20.43 -22.68
N GLY A 60 -16.24 -21.53 -22.71
CA GLY A 60 -15.96 -22.29 -23.93
C GLY A 60 -14.55 -22.14 -24.51
N GLY A 61 -13.66 -21.35 -23.90
CA GLY A 61 -12.24 -21.30 -24.27
C GLY A 61 -11.67 -19.88 -24.35
N ALA A 62 -10.59 -19.74 -25.11
CA ALA A 62 -9.97 -18.44 -25.39
C ALA A 62 -10.92 -17.54 -26.18
N VAL A 63 -10.94 -16.25 -25.84
CA VAL A 63 -11.80 -15.24 -26.49
C VAL A 63 -10.91 -14.28 -27.27
N GLU A 64 -11.38 -13.87 -28.47
CA GLU A 64 -10.73 -12.82 -29.24
C GLU A 64 -10.94 -11.46 -28.57
N PRO A 65 -9.89 -10.64 -28.39
CA PRO A 65 -10.02 -9.36 -27.73
C PRO A 65 -10.77 -8.35 -28.61
N ASP A 66 -11.60 -7.52 -27.99
CA ASP A 66 -12.19 -6.37 -28.68
C ASP A 66 -11.10 -5.32 -29.00
N PRO A 67 -11.34 -4.40 -29.95
CA PRO A 67 -10.36 -3.38 -30.33
C PRO A 67 -9.97 -2.46 -29.18
N ALA A 68 -8.70 -2.04 -29.16
CA ALA A 68 -8.20 -1.07 -28.20
C ALA A 68 -9.03 0.24 -28.25
N PRO A 69 -9.60 0.70 -27.13
CA PRO A 69 -10.37 1.93 -27.10
C PRO A 69 -9.45 3.15 -27.25
N ASN A 70 -9.99 4.22 -27.84
CA ASN A 70 -9.30 5.50 -27.86
C ASN A 70 -9.25 6.10 -26.45
N LEU A 71 -8.09 6.60 -26.00
CA LEU A 71 -7.95 7.28 -24.71
C LEU A 71 -8.88 8.49 -24.54
N ALA A 72 -9.27 9.16 -25.62
CA ALA A 72 -10.29 10.22 -25.57
C ALA A 72 -11.69 9.69 -25.19
N ALA A 73 -11.99 8.44 -25.55
CA ALA A 73 -13.23 7.77 -25.13
C ALA A 73 -13.15 7.40 -23.64
N VAL A 74 -12.02 6.85 -23.17
CA VAL A 74 -11.78 6.57 -21.74
C VAL A 74 -11.90 7.86 -20.91
N ALA A 75 -11.27 8.96 -21.35
CA ALA A 75 -11.37 10.26 -20.69
C ALA A 75 -12.80 10.78 -20.64
N SER A 76 -13.56 10.64 -21.73
CA SER A 76 -14.98 11.02 -21.79
C SER A 76 -15.83 10.18 -20.81
N ALA A 77 -15.59 8.87 -20.72
CA ALA A 77 -16.29 8.00 -19.80
C ALA A 77 -16.00 8.36 -18.33
N LEU A 78 -14.72 8.58 -17.97
CA LEU A 78 -14.33 9.07 -16.64
C LEU A 78 -14.96 10.43 -16.28
N ALA A 79 -15.21 11.29 -17.28
CA ALA A 79 -15.87 12.56 -17.07
C ALA A 79 -17.40 12.42 -16.91
N ALA A 80 -17.99 11.36 -17.48
CA ALA A 80 -19.44 11.14 -17.51
C ALA A 80 -19.99 10.46 -16.24
N VAL A 81 -19.17 9.66 -15.54
CA VAL A 81 -19.63 8.95 -14.34
C VAL A 81 -20.09 9.88 -13.23
N SER A 82 -21.10 9.41 -12.49
CA SER A 82 -21.67 10.13 -11.36
C SER A 82 -20.67 10.17 -10.19
N LEU A 83 -20.78 11.21 -9.34
CA LEU A 83 -19.92 11.41 -8.17
C LEU A 83 -20.79 11.57 -6.91
N PRO A 84 -21.37 10.47 -6.41
CA PRO A 84 -22.24 10.50 -5.23
C PRO A 84 -21.45 10.79 -3.94
N SER A 85 -22.15 10.85 -2.81
CA SER A 85 -21.49 10.84 -1.49
C SER A 85 -20.88 9.48 -1.22
N VAL A 86 -19.71 9.46 -0.59
CA VAL A 86 -19.00 8.22 -0.21
C VAL A 86 -19.21 7.90 1.28
N GLY A 87 -19.33 6.61 1.59
CA GLY A 87 -19.35 6.03 2.93
C GLY A 87 -17.98 5.55 3.42
N GLU A 88 -17.94 5.01 4.64
CA GLU A 88 -16.70 4.48 5.25
C GLU A 88 -16.19 3.24 4.51
N ASP A 89 -17.09 2.30 4.22
CA ASP A 89 -16.77 1.05 3.51
C ASP A 89 -16.19 1.36 2.11
N ASP A 90 -16.76 2.31 1.38
CA ASP A 90 -16.27 2.71 0.05
C ASP A 90 -14.81 3.16 0.09
N VAL A 91 -14.41 3.87 1.14
CA VAL A 91 -13.04 4.39 1.28
C VAL A 91 -12.05 3.28 1.62
N VAL A 92 -12.40 2.36 2.53
CA VAL A 92 -11.48 1.26 2.91
C VAL A 92 -11.38 0.21 1.81
N VAL A 93 -12.47 -0.09 1.10
CA VAL A 93 -12.45 -0.98 -0.07
C VAL A 93 -11.61 -0.39 -1.19
N ALA A 94 -11.74 0.92 -1.46
CA ALA A 94 -10.89 1.58 -2.44
C ALA A 94 -9.40 1.58 -2.05
N LEU A 95 -9.09 1.75 -0.75
CA LEU A 95 -7.72 1.63 -0.23
C LEU A 95 -7.17 0.20 -0.37
N GLU A 96 -8.00 -0.80 -0.07
CA GLU A 96 -7.65 -2.21 -0.24
C GLU A 96 -7.30 -2.52 -1.70
N SER A 97 -8.19 -2.23 -2.64
CA SER A 97 -7.92 -2.46 -4.08
C SER A 97 -6.70 -1.68 -4.57
N THR A 98 -6.44 -0.51 -4.01
CA THR A 98 -5.22 0.26 -4.31
C THR A 98 -3.97 -0.44 -3.76
N ALA A 99 -4.00 -0.97 -2.55
CA ALA A 99 -2.88 -1.68 -1.93
C ALA A 99 -2.61 -3.05 -2.58
N GLU A 100 -3.65 -3.76 -2.99
CA GLU A 100 -3.53 -5.07 -3.66
C GLU A 100 -2.79 -4.96 -5.01
N SER A 101 -2.92 -3.83 -5.70
CA SER A 101 -2.12 -3.54 -6.92
C SER A 101 -0.62 -3.27 -6.67
N ALA A 102 -0.20 -3.16 -5.40
CA ALA A 102 1.19 -2.84 -5.02
C ALA A 102 2.09 -4.08 -4.95
N LEU A 103 2.33 -4.69 -6.11
CA LEU A 103 3.16 -5.88 -6.26
C LEU A 103 4.58 -5.51 -6.72
N TRP A 104 5.52 -5.49 -5.77
CA TRP A 104 6.89 -4.98 -6.00
C TRP A 104 7.86 -5.97 -6.64
N TRP A 105 7.40 -7.19 -6.89
CA TRP A 105 8.16 -8.26 -7.55
C TRP A 105 7.81 -8.43 -9.04
N GLN A 106 6.94 -7.56 -9.57
CA GLN A 106 6.53 -7.55 -10.98
C GLN A 106 6.50 -6.12 -11.55
N GLN A 107 6.18 -6.00 -12.84
CA GLN A 107 6.07 -4.68 -13.48
C GLN A 107 4.94 -3.85 -12.86
N PRO A 108 5.01 -2.50 -12.94
CA PRO A 108 3.89 -1.65 -12.56
C PRO A 108 2.62 -2.09 -13.28
N ASP A 109 1.52 -2.18 -12.53
CA ASP A 109 0.20 -2.54 -13.02
C ASP A 109 -0.18 -1.72 -14.27
N ALA A 110 -0.80 -2.35 -15.27
CA ALA A 110 -1.12 -1.66 -16.51
C ALA A 110 -2.14 -0.54 -16.29
N LEU A 111 -3.05 -0.66 -15.32
CA LEU A 111 -4.00 0.40 -15.02
C LEU A 111 -3.29 1.59 -14.37
N ASP A 112 -2.27 1.37 -13.53
CA ASP A 112 -1.44 2.45 -12.99
C ASP A 112 -0.72 3.24 -14.11
N ALA A 113 -0.23 2.54 -15.13
CA ALA A 113 0.38 3.15 -16.31
C ALA A 113 -0.65 3.86 -17.20
N LEU A 114 -1.86 3.30 -17.36
CA LEU A 114 -2.97 3.93 -18.08
C LEU A 114 -3.37 5.25 -17.39
N LEU A 115 -3.50 5.23 -16.06
CA LEU A 115 -3.85 6.41 -15.25
C LEU A 115 -2.75 7.49 -15.27
N ALA A 116 -1.51 7.15 -15.63
CA ALA A 116 -0.44 8.13 -15.82
C ALA A 116 -0.52 8.89 -17.17
N ARG A 117 -1.43 8.50 -18.08
CA ARG A 117 -1.57 9.13 -19.39
C ARG A 117 -2.12 10.55 -19.28
N THR A 118 -1.46 11.49 -19.96
CA THR A 118 -1.80 12.92 -19.95
C THR A 118 -3.24 13.23 -20.39
N GLU A 119 -3.77 12.38 -21.27
CA GLU A 119 -5.11 12.41 -21.83
C GLU A 119 -6.19 12.25 -20.75
N LEU A 120 -5.89 11.51 -19.67
CA LEU A 120 -6.83 11.24 -18.57
C LEU A 120 -6.74 12.29 -17.45
N LEU A 121 -5.69 13.12 -17.44
CA LEU A 121 -5.38 14.02 -16.33
C LEU A 121 -6.50 14.99 -15.97
N ALA A 122 -7.24 15.49 -16.96
CA ALA A 122 -8.37 16.40 -16.71
C ALA A 122 -9.52 15.69 -15.97
N ALA A 123 -9.84 14.45 -16.36
CA ALA A 123 -10.85 13.65 -15.70
C ALA A 123 -10.39 13.21 -14.30
N LEU A 124 -9.14 12.78 -14.15
CA LEU A 124 -8.56 12.42 -12.85
C LEU A 124 -8.53 13.60 -11.88
N ARG A 125 -8.27 14.83 -12.35
CA ARG A 125 -8.41 16.06 -11.52
C ARG A 125 -9.83 16.32 -11.04
N ARG A 126 -10.85 15.88 -11.76
CA ARG A 126 -12.25 15.96 -11.29
C ARG A 126 -12.46 14.94 -10.16
N LEU A 127 -12.02 13.69 -10.35
CA LEU A 127 -12.14 12.64 -9.34
C LEU A 127 -11.36 12.97 -8.06
N ALA A 128 -10.11 13.39 -8.18
CA ALA A 128 -9.27 13.74 -7.04
C ALA A 128 -9.86 14.89 -6.21
N ARG A 129 -10.42 15.92 -6.86
CA ARG A 129 -11.11 17.02 -6.14
C ARG A 129 -12.33 16.52 -5.39
N TRP A 130 -13.16 15.71 -6.04
CA TRP A 130 -14.32 15.10 -5.39
C TRP A 130 -13.92 14.23 -4.19
N ALA A 131 -12.88 13.41 -4.33
CA ALA A 131 -12.37 12.57 -3.25
C ALA A 131 -11.91 13.42 -2.05
N VAL A 132 -11.07 14.44 -2.25
CA VAL A 132 -10.56 15.27 -1.13
C VAL A 132 -11.60 16.24 -0.57
N ASP A 133 -12.69 16.51 -1.30
CA ASP A 133 -13.84 17.28 -0.79
C ASP A 133 -14.76 16.44 0.10
N SER A 134 -14.67 15.11 0.04
CA SER A 134 -15.41 14.21 0.93
C SER A 134 -14.94 14.35 2.39
N PRO A 135 -15.86 14.61 3.34
CA PRO A 135 -15.55 14.57 4.77
C PRO A 135 -15.05 13.19 5.24
N VAL A 136 -15.49 12.11 4.59
CA VAL A 136 -15.08 10.75 4.95
C VAL A 136 -13.62 10.49 4.57
N VAL A 137 -13.23 10.83 3.34
CA VAL A 137 -11.84 10.68 2.88
C VAL A 137 -10.88 11.55 3.72
N ARG A 138 -11.30 12.75 4.13
CA ARG A 138 -10.50 13.63 5.00
C ARG A 138 -10.13 12.99 6.34
N ARG A 139 -10.94 12.04 6.86
CA ARG A 139 -10.62 11.33 8.11
C ARG A 139 -9.38 10.45 8.01
N LEU A 140 -8.94 10.05 6.81
CA LEU A 140 -7.67 9.36 6.63
C LEU A 140 -6.47 10.19 7.13
N SER A 141 -6.60 11.53 7.13
CA SER A 141 -5.59 12.46 7.65
C SER A 141 -5.82 12.90 9.10
N ASP A 142 -6.96 12.56 9.73
CA ASP A 142 -7.27 13.01 11.09
C ASP A 142 -6.47 12.16 12.09
N PRO A 143 -5.59 12.72 12.95
CA PRO A 143 -4.76 11.95 13.88
C PRO A 143 -5.53 11.07 14.88
N GLN A 144 -6.85 11.18 14.95
CA GLN A 144 -7.71 10.31 15.76
C GLN A 144 -7.75 8.86 15.22
N GLY A 145 -8.35 7.95 16.01
CA GLY A 145 -8.55 6.54 15.66
C GLY A 145 -7.85 5.52 16.54
N GLY A 146 -7.11 5.96 17.57
CA GLY A 146 -6.39 5.06 18.49
C GLY A 146 -5.25 4.30 17.81
N ALA A 147 -4.64 3.36 18.53
CA ALA A 147 -3.65 2.43 17.97
C ALA A 147 -4.18 1.00 18.12
N TRP A 148 -4.08 0.21 17.05
CA TRP A 148 -4.61 -1.14 17.00
C TRP A 148 -3.60 -2.07 16.35
N SER A 149 -3.44 -3.27 16.90
CA SER A 149 -2.78 -4.38 16.22
C SER A 149 -3.83 -5.24 15.51
N VAL A 150 -3.42 -5.82 14.38
CA VAL A 150 -4.23 -6.75 13.58
C VAL A 150 -3.41 -8.02 13.41
N GLU A 151 -3.98 -9.14 13.84
CA GLU A 151 -3.38 -10.46 13.70
C GLU A 151 -4.33 -11.30 12.87
N PHE A 152 -3.93 -11.63 11.64
CA PHE A 152 -4.70 -12.55 10.80
C PHE A 152 -4.54 -13.98 11.32
N ASP A 153 -5.55 -14.83 11.09
CA ASP A 153 -5.57 -16.23 11.54
C ASP A 153 -4.35 -17.02 11.03
N GLU A 154 -3.30 -16.99 11.83
CA GLU A 154 -2.16 -17.89 11.81
C GLU A 154 -2.21 -18.67 13.13
N GLY A 155 -1.73 -19.92 13.15
CA GLY A 155 -1.83 -20.82 14.31
C GLY A 155 -1.09 -20.32 15.56
N ASP A 156 -0.74 -21.24 16.47
CA ASP A 156 0.08 -20.89 17.65
C ASP A 156 1.35 -20.13 17.22
N GLN A 157 1.37 -18.82 17.49
CA GLN A 157 2.51 -17.95 17.21
C GLN A 157 3.56 -18.18 18.30
N PRO A 158 4.83 -18.43 17.97
CA PRO A 158 5.88 -18.50 18.96
C PRO A 158 5.98 -17.16 19.71
N ARG A 159 6.45 -17.21 20.96
CA ARG A 159 6.68 -16.00 21.76
C ARG A 159 7.55 -15.02 20.98
N ARG A 160 7.07 -13.78 20.82
CA ARG A 160 7.82 -12.73 20.14
C ARG A 160 9.13 -12.43 20.90
N PRO A 161 10.29 -12.38 20.21
CA PRO A 161 11.53 -11.85 20.78
C PRO A 161 11.37 -10.36 21.13
N SER A 162 12.32 -9.80 21.88
CA SER A 162 12.39 -8.33 22.05
C SER A 162 12.63 -7.65 20.70
N ALA A 163 12.19 -6.40 20.57
CA ALA A 163 12.45 -5.60 19.38
C ALA A 163 13.96 -5.48 19.09
N GLU A 164 14.78 -5.36 20.14
CA GLU A 164 16.25 -5.36 20.02
C GLU A 164 16.78 -6.65 19.39
N ALA A 165 16.31 -7.82 19.83
CA ALA A 165 16.75 -9.11 19.30
C ALA A 165 16.26 -9.30 17.86
N ALA A 166 15.00 -8.98 17.57
CA ALA A 166 14.43 -9.07 16.22
C ALA A 166 15.20 -8.19 15.22
N LEU A 167 15.54 -6.96 15.60
CA LEU A 167 16.30 -6.04 14.77
C LEU A 167 17.76 -6.48 14.60
N ALA A 168 18.37 -7.05 15.64
CA ALA A 168 19.73 -7.58 15.56
C ALA A 168 19.81 -8.78 14.61
N ASP A 169 18.88 -9.72 14.74
CA ASP A 169 18.81 -10.91 13.87
C ASP A 169 18.55 -10.50 12.41
N TRP A 170 17.56 -9.63 12.17
CA TRP A 170 17.31 -9.08 10.83
C TRP A 170 18.53 -8.37 10.23
N ALA A 171 19.22 -7.54 11.01
CA ALA A 171 20.39 -6.82 10.53
C ALA A 171 21.56 -7.74 10.23
N LEU A 172 21.71 -8.86 10.96
CA LEU A 172 22.68 -9.90 10.66
C LEU A 172 22.33 -10.62 9.36
N GLU A 173 21.10 -11.14 9.24
CA GLU A 173 20.63 -11.83 8.04
C GLU A 173 20.76 -10.98 6.77
N LEU A 174 20.37 -9.71 6.84
CA LEU A 174 20.49 -8.81 5.69
C LEU A 174 21.96 -8.51 5.34
N ARG A 175 22.85 -8.38 6.32
CA ARG A 175 24.29 -8.20 6.06
C ARG A 175 24.92 -9.45 5.48
N ASP A 176 24.47 -10.63 5.90
CA ASP A 176 24.90 -11.89 5.31
C ASP A 176 24.42 -11.97 3.85
N GLU A 177 23.15 -11.66 3.54
CA GLU A 177 22.62 -11.56 2.16
C GLU A 177 23.45 -10.59 1.29
N ILE A 178 23.78 -9.41 1.83
CA ILE A 178 24.63 -8.43 1.16
C ILE A 178 26.04 -8.98 0.89
N SER A 179 26.60 -9.74 1.84
CA SER A 179 27.95 -10.29 1.76
C SER A 179 28.07 -11.46 0.78
N GLU A 180 27.02 -12.28 0.66
CA GLU A 180 26.94 -13.36 -0.33
C GLU A 180 27.03 -12.79 -1.74
N GLY A 181 26.26 -11.72 -1.99
CA GLY A 181 26.25 -10.99 -3.24
C GLY A 181 25.73 -11.81 -4.44
N SER A 182 25.40 -11.11 -5.53
CA SER A 182 24.98 -11.71 -6.80
C SER A 182 23.75 -12.62 -6.70
N PRO A 183 22.53 -12.06 -6.50
CA PRO A 183 21.28 -12.79 -6.26
C PRO A 183 20.74 -13.52 -7.52
N GLY A 184 21.54 -13.62 -8.58
CA GLY A 184 21.07 -14.00 -9.90
C GLY A 184 19.97 -13.06 -10.40
N THR A 185 19.00 -13.62 -11.12
CA THR A 185 17.83 -12.91 -11.67
C THR A 185 16.53 -13.30 -10.95
N GLY A 186 16.61 -13.99 -9.81
CA GLY A 186 15.45 -14.41 -9.05
C GLY A 186 14.80 -13.24 -8.31
N SER A 187 13.51 -13.40 -8.01
CA SER A 187 12.77 -12.59 -7.04
C SER A 187 13.04 -13.10 -5.62
N GLY A 188 12.84 -12.26 -4.61
CA GLY A 188 13.04 -12.62 -3.21
C GLY A 188 12.31 -11.68 -2.27
N VAL A 189 12.99 -11.27 -1.19
CA VAL A 189 12.41 -10.30 -0.26
C VAL A 189 12.45 -8.92 -0.93
N TRP A 190 11.30 -8.26 -1.05
CA TRP A 190 11.18 -6.93 -1.66
C TRP A 190 10.73 -5.85 -0.68
N TRP A 191 10.40 -6.23 0.56
CA TRP A 191 9.90 -5.31 1.58
C TRP A 191 10.98 -4.35 2.07
N THR A 192 10.49 -3.18 2.49
CA THR A 192 11.27 -2.14 3.18
C THR A 192 10.74 -1.84 4.56
N THR A 193 9.67 -2.51 5.00
CA THR A 193 9.15 -2.40 6.36
C THR A 193 10.17 -2.87 7.39
N PRO A 194 10.06 -2.42 8.65
CA PRO A 194 10.71 -3.09 9.76
C PRO A 194 10.32 -4.58 9.80
N PRO A 195 11.25 -5.46 10.23
CA PRO A 195 11.07 -6.90 10.11
C PRO A 195 9.93 -7.43 10.98
N TRP A 196 9.28 -8.49 10.51
CA TRP A 196 8.55 -9.39 11.41
C TRP A 196 9.55 -10.03 12.40
N PRO A 197 9.21 -10.22 13.69
CA PRO A 197 7.90 -10.09 14.34
C PRO A 197 7.66 -8.76 15.07
N LEU A 198 8.28 -7.65 14.65
CA LEU A 198 8.03 -6.35 15.30
C LEU A 198 6.54 -5.97 15.28
N ALA A 199 6.07 -5.40 16.37
CA ALA A 199 4.67 -5.00 16.51
C ALA A 199 4.33 -3.88 15.52
N GLN A 200 3.34 -4.13 14.68
CA GLN A 200 2.73 -3.16 13.78
C GLN A 200 1.41 -2.67 14.38
N HIS A 201 1.23 -1.36 14.37
CA HIS A 201 0.00 -0.69 14.77
C HIS A 201 -0.54 0.16 13.62
N THR A 202 -1.84 0.38 13.63
CA THR A 202 -2.53 1.25 12.68
C THR A 202 -3.66 1.98 13.40
N ARG A 203 -4.12 3.10 12.85
CA ARG A 203 -5.32 3.77 13.36
C ARG A 203 -6.59 3.16 12.75
N ALA A 204 -7.71 3.38 13.44
CA ALA A 204 -9.06 3.09 12.97
C ALA A 204 -9.83 4.40 12.74
N PRO A 205 -9.64 5.08 11.58
CA PRO A 205 -10.31 6.36 11.31
C PRO A 205 -11.84 6.23 11.12
N PHE A 206 -12.33 4.99 10.97
CA PHE A 206 -13.70 4.64 10.61
C PHE A 206 -14.28 3.65 11.62
N PRO A 207 -15.24 4.09 12.48
CA PRO A 207 -15.86 3.22 13.46
C PRO A 207 -16.50 1.95 12.88
N SER A 208 -17.03 1.99 11.65
CA SER A 208 -17.70 0.80 11.07
C SER A 208 -16.74 -0.19 10.39
N ALA A 209 -15.54 0.26 10.02
CA ALA A 209 -14.58 -0.51 9.24
C ALA A 209 -13.37 -1.00 10.05
N GLY A 210 -13.15 -0.47 11.25
CA GLY A 210 -12.02 -0.87 12.08
C GLY A 210 -10.67 -0.31 11.58
N PRO A 211 -9.55 -0.91 11.98
CA PRO A 211 -8.21 -0.41 11.63
C PRO A 211 -7.84 -0.65 10.17
N LEU A 212 -7.07 0.27 9.56
CA LEU A 212 -6.72 0.18 8.14
C LEU A 212 -5.90 -1.06 7.75
N ALA A 213 -5.13 -1.64 8.68
CA ALA A 213 -4.39 -2.88 8.47
C ALA A 213 -5.26 -4.13 8.30
N LEU A 214 -6.57 -4.07 8.58
CA LEU A 214 -7.49 -5.12 8.13
C LEU A 214 -7.66 -5.14 6.60
N TRP A 215 -7.50 -3.99 5.95
CA TRP A 215 -7.92 -3.73 4.58
C TRP A 215 -6.73 -3.60 3.63
N ALA A 216 -5.87 -2.63 3.88
CA ALA A 216 -4.89 -2.16 2.91
C ALA A 216 -3.53 -2.87 3.09
N VAL A 217 -3.56 -4.20 3.06
CA VAL A 217 -2.37 -5.05 3.07
C VAL A 217 -1.86 -5.16 1.63
N GLU A 218 -0.64 -4.68 1.36
CA GLU A 218 -0.01 -4.90 0.05
C GLU A 218 0.27 -6.40 -0.14
N ASP A 219 0.01 -6.92 -1.35
CA ASP A 219 0.21 -8.34 -1.70
C ASP A 219 -0.48 -9.31 -0.70
N SER A 220 -1.76 -9.05 -0.42
CA SER A 220 -2.53 -9.84 0.54
C SER A 220 -2.75 -11.29 0.08
N PHE A 221 -2.94 -12.21 1.04
CA PHE A 221 -3.20 -13.62 0.77
C PHE A 221 -4.68 -13.99 0.90
N GLY A 222 -5.58 -13.00 0.79
CA GLY A 222 -7.03 -13.21 0.88
C GLY A 222 -7.50 -13.60 2.28
N GLN A 223 -6.87 -13.06 3.33
CA GLN A 223 -7.23 -13.35 4.72
C GLN A 223 -8.72 -13.04 4.96
N GLU A 224 -9.43 -13.94 5.64
CA GLU A 224 -10.88 -13.81 5.88
C GLU A 224 -11.24 -13.58 7.35
N ARG A 225 -10.25 -13.71 8.24
CA ARG A 225 -10.42 -13.62 9.70
C ARG A 225 -9.21 -13.00 10.36
N ALA A 226 -9.47 -12.17 11.37
CA ALA A 226 -8.45 -11.50 12.16
C ALA A 226 -8.87 -11.29 13.61
N VAL A 227 -7.90 -11.20 14.50
CA VAL A 227 -8.02 -10.69 15.85
C VAL A 227 -7.46 -9.27 15.89
N VAL A 228 -8.25 -8.33 16.38
CA VAL A 228 -7.94 -6.91 16.44
C VAL A 228 -7.88 -6.48 17.89
N SER A 229 -6.76 -5.91 18.30
CA SER A 229 -6.51 -5.56 19.69
C SER A 229 -6.14 -4.09 19.81
N ALA A 230 -6.82 -3.36 20.70
CA ALA A 230 -6.45 -1.97 20.98
C ALA A 230 -5.15 -1.94 21.78
N VAL A 231 -4.26 -1.01 21.44
CA VAL A 231 -2.94 -0.86 22.05
C VAL A 231 -2.87 0.48 22.80
N PRO A 232 -2.28 0.54 24.01
CA PRO A 232 -2.08 1.78 24.73
C PRO A 232 -1.29 2.79 23.89
N ALA A 233 -1.79 4.03 23.85
CA ALA A 233 -1.01 5.13 23.31
C ALA A 233 0.20 5.39 24.23
N ASP A 234 1.38 5.46 23.64
CA ASP A 234 2.59 5.89 24.32
C ASP A 234 2.90 7.33 23.91
N ALA A 235 2.46 8.26 24.75
CA ALA A 235 2.70 9.68 24.53
C ALA A 235 4.19 10.08 24.67
N THR A 236 5.05 9.17 25.13
CA THR A 236 6.49 9.41 25.32
C THR A 236 7.34 8.86 24.17
N ALA A 237 6.76 8.08 23.26
CA ALA A 237 7.44 7.51 22.11
C ALA A 237 8.04 8.60 21.21
N ARG A 238 9.31 8.43 20.84
CA ARG A 238 9.97 9.19 19.78
C ARG A 238 9.53 8.61 18.44
N VAL A 239 8.67 9.32 17.73
CA VAL A 239 8.11 8.86 16.46
C VAL A 239 8.87 9.47 15.27
N CYS A 240 9.34 8.61 14.36
CA CYS A 240 9.79 9.00 13.03
C CYS A 240 8.60 8.95 12.08
N THR A 241 8.00 10.10 11.77
CA THR A 241 6.87 10.20 10.85
C THR A 241 7.35 10.42 9.41
N VAL A 242 6.84 9.62 8.47
CA VAL A 242 7.06 9.76 7.04
C VAL A 242 5.78 10.30 6.40
N GLU A 243 5.82 11.56 5.93
CA GLU A 243 4.70 12.22 5.27
C GLU A 243 4.87 12.33 3.75
N GLY A 244 6.02 11.93 3.22
CA GLY A 244 6.27 11.93 1.78
C GLY A 244 7.69 11.49 1.40
N PRO A 245 8.05 11.65 0.12
CA PRO A 245 9.30 11.11 -0.43
C PRO A 245 10.54 11.81 0.14
N ALA A 246 10.43 13.08 0.55
CA ALA A 246 11.54 13.81 1.16
C ALA A 246 11.94 13.23 2.52
N ASP A 247 10.96 12.86 3.35
CA ASP A 247 11.17 12.26 4.66
C ASP A 247 11.76 10.86 4.52
N TRP A 248 11.20 10.05 3.60
CA TRP A 248 11.73 8.72 3.30
C TRP A 248 13.18 8.77 2.81
N ALA A 249 13.47 9.71 1.89
CA ALA A 249 14.83 9.90 1.39
C ALA A 249 15.79 10.38 2.50
N ALA A 250 15.32 11.21 3.44
CA ALA A 250 16.11 11.66 4.57
C ALA A 250 16.44 10.52 5.53
N LEU A 251 15.47 9.66 5.82
CA LEU A 251 15.63 8.45 6.60
C LEU A 251 16.69 7.52 5.97
N CYS A 252 16.55 7.24 4.66
CA CYS A 252 17.50 6.42 3.91
C CYS A 252 18.90 7.04 3.83
N ARG A 253 19.01 8.37 3.70
CA ARG A 253 20.32 9.06 3.69
C ARG A 253 21.03 8.98 5.03
N ARG A 254 20.29 9.05 6.13
CA ARG A 254 20.85 9.12 7.49
C ARG A 254 21.26 7.76 8.02
N TRP A 255 20.47 6.72 7.72
CA TRP A 255 20.76 5.33 8.11
C TRP A 255 20.70 4.39 6.90
N PRO A 256 21.64 4.49 5.95
CA PRO A 256 21.61 3.65 4.76
C PRO A 256 22.09 2.22 5.04
N LEU A 257 21.30 1.23 4.63
CA LEU A 257 21.81 -0.11 4.27
C LEU A 257 21.80 -0.24 2.76
N ASP A 258 22.97 -0.56 2.18
CA ASP A 258 23.10 -0.83 0.75
C ASP A 258 22.62 -2.25 0.45
N VAL A 259 21.53 -2.34 -0.30
CA VAL A 259 20.89 -3.60 -0.68
C VAL A 259 21.05 -3.90 -2.17
N THR A 260 21.95 -3.19 -2.86
CA THR A 260 22.19 -3.34 -4.29
C THR A 260 22.64 -4.77 -4.63
N GLY A 261 23.37 -5.42 -3.72
CA GLY A 261 23.80 -6.80 -3.86
C GLY A 261 22.72 -7.87 -3.61
N THR A 262 21.47 -7.49 -3.31
CA THR A 262 20.40 -8.40 -2.86
C THR A 262 19.31 -8.61 -3.90
N THR A 263 18.42 -9.59 -3.67
CA THR A 263 17.25 -9.87 -4.55
C THR A 263 16.36 -8.64 -4.77
N ARG A 264 16.28 -7.73 -3.78
CA ARG A 264 15.57 -6.44 -3.86
C ARG A 264 15.93 -5.63 -5.10
N ARG A 265 17.20 -5.66 -5.53
CA ARG A 265 17.63 -4.95 -6.74
C ARG A 265 16.83 -5.41 -7.96
N ASN A 266 16.58 -6.71 -8.08
CA ASN A 266 15.86 -7.28 -9.23
C ASN A 266 14.39 -6.84 -9.19
N ASP A 267 13.74 -7.07 -8.04
CA ASP A 267 12.33 -6.75 -7.83
C ASP A 267 12.06 -5.26 -8.03
N TRP A 268 12.82 -4.39 -7.36
CA TRP A 268 12.65 -2.94 -7.46
C TRP A 268 13.00 -2.39 -8.84
N ALA A 269 13.96 -3.00 -9.53
CA ALA A 269 14.26 -2.62 -10.91
C ALA A 269 13.11 -2.92 -11.86
N VAL A 270 12.43 -4.05 -11.68
CA VAL A 270 11.24 -4.41 -12.47
C VAL A 270 10.06 -3.52 -12.08
N ALA A 271 9.80 -3.34 -10.79
CA ALA A 271 8.65 -2.58 -10.28
C ALA A 271 8.74 -1.07 -10.50
N THR A 272 9.94 -0.51 -10.70
CA THR A 272 10.11 0.95 -10.88
C THR A 272 10.68 1.33 -12.24
N GLY A 273 11.21 0.37 -13.00
CA GLY A 273 11.97 0.62 -14.23
C GLY A 273 13.35 1.27 -13.99
N ARG A 274 13.74 1.54 -12.73
CA ARG A 274 15.02 2.15 -12.39
C ARG A 274 16.11 1.09 -12.22
N GLN A 275 17.24 1.30 -12.88
CA GLN A 275 18.47 0.54 -12.62
C GLN A 275 19.40 1.32 -11.68
N GLY A 276 20.32 0.62 -11.02
CA GLY A 276 21.38 1.20 -10.22
C GLY A 276 21.31 0.83 -8.74
N ASP A 277 21.89 1.69 -7.92
CA ASP A 277 22.12 1.40 -6.50
C ASP A 277 20.86 1.65 -5.68
N TRP A 278 20.65 0.78 -4.69
CA TRP A 278 19.46 0.74 -3.86
C TRP A 278 19.82 0.71 -2.38
N VAL A 279 19.07 1.47 -1.59
CA VAL A 279 19.18 1.49 -0.13
C VAL A 279 17.82 1.38 0.54
N LEU A 280 17.84 0.91 1.78
CA LEU A 280 16.72 1.03 2.72
C LEU A 280 17.23 1.53 4.08
N PRO A 281 16.35 1.98 4.98
CA PRO A 281 16.73 2.37 6.34
C PRO A 281 17.28 1.20 7.16
N ASP A 282 18.43 1.36 7.80
CA ASP A 282 18.88 0.44 8.84
C ASP A 282 17.96 0.55 10.06
N TRP A 283 16.94 -0.30 10.15
CA TRP A 283 15.98 -0.26 11.24
C TRP A 283 16.62 -0.46 12.62
N SER A 284 17.71 -1.22 12.70
CA SER A 284 18.48 -1.39 13.94
C SER A 284 19.17 -0.08 14.37
N ALA A 285 19.64 0.71 13.40
CA ALA A 285 20.23 2.01 13.69
C ALA A 285 19.17 3.09 13.96
N VAL A 286 18.04 3.06 13.25
CA VAL A 286 16.90 3.96 13.48
C VAL A 286 16.35 3.79 14.90
N ALA A 287 16.29 2.55 15.40
CA ALA A 287 15.81 2.22 16.75
C ALA A 287 16.61 2.90 17.88
N THR A 288 17.85 3.33 17.62
CA THR A 288 18.65 4.07 18.60
C THR A 288 18.09 5.47 18.87
N GLU A 289 17.39 6.05 17.91
CA GLU A 289 16.88 7.43 17.98
C GLU A 289 15.35 7.52 18.03
N TYR A 290 14.66 6.51 17.51
CA TYR A 290 13.20 6.47 17.46
C TYR A 290 12.67 5.16 18.02
N ASP A 291 11.54 5.26 18.72
CA ASP A 291 10.84 4.12 19.31
C ASP A 291 9.78 3.59 18.34
N VAL A 292 9.33 4.43 17.40
CA VAL A 292 8.33 4.10 16.38
C VAL A 292 8.70 4.74 15.05
N VAL A 293 8.52 4.02 13.95
CA VAL A 293 8.44 4.61 12.59
C VAL A 293 7.00 4.52 12.10
N HIS A 294 6.45 5.63 11.60
CA HIS A 294 5.07 5.72 11.13
C HIS A 294 5.00 6.26 9.72
N LEU A 295 4.47 5.47 8.79
CA LEU A 295 4.13 5.92 7.45
C LEU A 295 2.67 6.39 7.43
N THR A 296 2.45 7.69 7.29
CA THR A 296 1.08 8.23 7.21
C THR A 296 0.37 7.79 5.92
N VAL A 297 -0.96 7.83 5.88
CA VAL A 297 -1.73 7.60 4.62
C VAL A 297 -1.28 8.57 3.52
N ALA A 298 -1.04 9.83 3.86
CA ALA A 298 -0.54 10.83 2.92
C ALA A 298 0.87 10.49 2.41
N GLY A 299 1.75 10.05 3.31
CA GLY A 299 3.10 9.58 2.97
C GLY A 299 3.06 8.38 2.04
N TRP A 300 2.18 7.42 2.29
CA TRP A 300 1.98 6.28 1.39
C TRP A 300 1.52 6.73 0.00
N PHE A 301 0.47 7.57 -0.09
CA PHE A 301 0.03 8.09 -1.38
C PHE A 301 1.10 8.87 -2.13
N ARG A 302 1.93 9.65 -1.43
CA ARG A 302 2.97 10.49 -2.02
C ARG A 302 4.28 9.76 -2.35
N THR A 303 4.42 8.49 -1.96
CA THR A 303 5.73 7.83 -1.99
C THR A 303 5.68 6.41 -2.57
N SER A 304 4.64 5.63 -2.23
CA SER A 304 4.49 4.27 -2.75
C SER A 304 4.18 4.27 -4.25
N GLY A 305 4.69 3.26 -4.95
CA GLY A 305 4.53 3.06 -6.40
C GLY A 305 5.61 3.70 -7.28
N LEU A 306 6.59 4.44 -6.74
CA LEU A 306 7.74 4.97 -7.50
C LEU A 306 9.06 4.81 -6.75
N ALA A 307 10.17 4.88 -7.48
CA ALA A 307 11.50 5.00 -6.88
C ALA A 307 11.66 6.39 -6.25
N VAL A 308 12.16 6.42 -5.01
CA VAL A 308 12.50 7.62 -4.25
C VAL A 308 13.99 7.92 -4.40
N PRO A 309 14.38 9.01 -5.08
CA PRO A 309 15.78 9.41 -5.13
C PRO A 309 16.31 9.75 -3.75
N VAL A 310 17.37 9.06 -3.31
CA VAL A 310 18.01 9.27 -2.02
C VAL A 310 19.14 10.29 -2.17
N ASP A 311 19.97 10.13 -3.19
CA ASP A 311 21.01 11.08 -3.58
C ASP A 311 21.34 10.96 -5.09
N GLY A 312 22.51 11.43 -5.51
CA GLY A 312 22.93 11.45 -6.91
C GLY A 312 23.10 10.07 -7.57
N SER A 313 23.20 8.98 -6.80
CA SER A 313 23.36 7.63 -7.35
C SER A 313 22.42 6.58 -6.76
N ARG A 314 21.94 6.78 -5.53
CA ARG A 314 21.13 5.79 -4.79
C ARG A 314 19.65 6.16 -4.78
N ALA A 315 18.80 5.15 -4.78
CA ALA A 315 17.35 5.30 -4.57
C ALA A 315 16.83 4.28 -3.55
N SER A 316 15.57 4.45 -3.15
CA SER A 316 14.82 3.52 -2.30
C SER A 316 13.39 3.40 -2.82
N VAL A 317 12.58 2.55 -2.21
CA VAL A 317 11.14 2.41 -2.45
C VAL A 317 10.41 2.32 -1.11
N VAL A 318 9.13 2.68 -1.07
CA VAL A 318 8.25 2.35 0.06
C VAL A 318 7.44 1.13 -0.35
N ALA A 319 7.90 -0.04 0.06
CA ALA A 319 7.36 -1.33 -0.35
C ALA A 319 7.02 -2.22 0.86
N GLY A 320 5.82 -2.80 0.85
CA GLY A 320 5.29 -3.70 1.88
C GLY A 320 4.52 -2.99 2.99
N TRP A 321 4.26 -1.69 2.85
CA TRP A 321 3.65 -0.88 3.89
C TRP A 321 2.15 -0.77 3.71
N THR A 322 1.39 -1.18 4.72
CA THR A 322 0.00 -0.74 4.87
C THR A 322 -0.04 0.78 5.07
N PRO A 323 -0.91 1.54 4.37
CA PRO A 323 -1.14 2.95 4.65
C PRO A 323 -1.46 3.16 6.13
N ASP A 324 -0.79 4.12 6.77
CA ASP A 324 -0.91 4.41 8.20
C ASP A 324 -0.22 3.44 9.17
N SER A 325 0.56 2.48 8.68
CA SER A 325 1.28 1.56 9.57
C SER A 325 2.39 2.24 10.36
N ALA A 326 2.42 1.91 11.65
CA ALA A 326 3.40 2.34 12.63
C ALA A 326 4.07 1.11 13.27
N TYR A 327 5.37 0.97 13.11
CA TYR A 327 6.13 -0.15 13.65
C TYR A 327 6.88 0.27 14.91
N ARG A 328 6.77 -0.53 15.97
CA ARG A 328 7.60 -0.38 17.18
C ARG A 328 9.00 -0.91 16.92
N LEU A 329 9.99 -0.06 17.18
CA LEU A 329 11.41 -0.38 17.05
C LEU A 329 12.05 -0.69 18.42
N THR A 330 11.36 -0.40 19.51
CA THR A 330 11.80 -0.62 20.89
C THR A 330 10.65 -1.14 21.74
N ASP A 331 10.95 -2.01 22.70
CA ASP A 331 9.95 -2.54 23.65
C ASP A 331 9.48 -1.46 24.63
N LEU A 332 8.22 -1.53 25.08
CA LEU A 332 7.67 -0.69 26.15
C LEU A 332 8.07 -1.15 27.57
N GLY A 333 9.00 -2.11 27.69
CA GLY A 333 9.35 -2.80 28.93
C GLY A 333 8.64 -4.15 29.06
N ALA A 334 8.56 -4.72 30.27
CA ALA A 334 7.90 -6.01 30.51
C ALA A 334 6.38 -5.92 30.29
N GLY A 335 5.93 -6.02 29.03
CA GLY A 335 4.52 -5.89 28.68
C GLY A 335 4.24 -5.43 27.25
N ASP A 336 5.10 -5.74 26.27
CA ASP A 336 4.84 -5.43 24.85
C ASP A 336 3.59 -6.16 24.27
N GLU A 337 2.97 -7.02 25.09
CA GLU A 337 1.66 -7.65 24.88
C GLU A 337 0.50 -6.89 25.56
N ALA A 338 0.71 -5.68 26.07
CA ALA A 338 -0.33 -4.91 26.77
C ALA A 338 -1.41 -4.48 25.76
N VAL A 339 -2.39 -5.34 25.54
CA VAL A 339 -3.66 -5.00 24.90
C VAL A 339 -4.54 -4.26 25.91
N THR A 340 -5.19 -3.19 25.48
CA THR A 340 -6.25 -2.56 26.25
C THR A 340 -7.61 -3.12 25.84
N GLY A 341 -8.38 -3.60 26.81
CA GLY A 341 -9.71 -4.16 26.56
C GLY A 341 -9.65 -5.59 26.01
N ASP A 342 -10.81 -6.10 25.60
CA ASP A 342 -10.95 -7.44 25.05
C ASP A 342 -10.62 -7.43 23.54
N PRO A 343 -9.82 -8.38 23.03
CA PRO A 343 -9.58 -8.52 21.60
C PRO A 343 -10.89 -8.72 20.82
N GLU A 344 -11.01 -8.04 19.70
CA GLU A 344 -12.16 -8.13 18.81
C GLU A 344 -11.88 -9.12 17.69
N THR A 345 -12.80 -10.04 17.43
CA THR A 345 -12.69 -10.89 16.24
C THR A 345 -13.38 -10.21 15.07
N TRP A 346 -12.72 -10.19 13.91
CA TRP A 346 -13.24 -9.66 12.67
C TRP A 346 -13.26 -10.74 11.59
N SER A 347 -14.24 -10.70 10.70
CA SER A 347 -14.31 -11.60 9.55
C SER A 347 -14.94 -10.94 8.33
N ARG A 348 -14.68 -11.49 7.15
CA ARG A 348 -15.33 -11.11 5.89
C ARG A 348 -15.70 -12.33 5.04
N PRO A 349 -16.73 -12.23 4.18
CA PRO A 349 -17.06 -13.30 3.25
C PRO A 349 -16.13 -13.30 2.03
N GLY A 350 -15.24 -14.28 1.91
CA GLY A 350 -14.30 -14.36 0.79
C GLY A 350 -13.24 -13.25 0.79
N ASN A 351 -12.43 -13.22 -0.26
CA ASN A 351 -11.32 -12.28 -0.41
C ASN A 351 -11.73 -10.83 -0.75
N ALA A 352 -12.96 -10.61 -1.25
CA ALA A 352 -13.49 -9.30 -1.63
C ALA A 352 -14.64 -8.83 -0.72
N GLY A 353 -14.88 -9.55 0.38
CA GLY A 353 -15.94 -9.24 1.33
C GLY A 353 -15.60 -8.06 2.24
N VAL A 354 -16.64 -7.39 2.74
CA VAL A 354 -16.49 -6.28 3.68
C VAL A 354 -16.23 -6.83 5.09
N TRP A 355 -15.15 -6.42 5.74
CA TRP A 355 -14.85 -6.80 7.12
C TRP A 355 -15.90 -6.32 8.11
N ARG A 356 -16.27 -7.21 9.02
CA ARG A 356 -17.20 -6.95 10.12
C ARG A 356 -16.70 -7.57 11.40
N ARG A 357 -16.90 -6.85 12.51
CA ARG A 357 -16.67 -7.38 13.85
C ARG A 357 -17.69 -8.48 14.15
N LEU A 358 -17.19 -9.64 14.60
CA LEU A 358 -18.00 -10.70 15.18
C LEU A 358 -18.37 -10.31 16.61
N SER A 359 -19.65 -10.49 16.94
CA SER A 359 -20.23 -10.15 18.24
C SER A 359 -19.71 -11.01 19.38
#